data_AF-A0A8H9F8W7-F1
#
_entry.id   AF-A0A8H9F8W7-F1
#
_cell.length_a   1.000
_cell.length_b   1.000
_cell.length_c   1.000
_cell.angle_alpha   90.00
_cell.angle_beta   90.00
_cell.angle_gamma   90.00
#
_symmetry.space_group_name_H-M   'P 1'
#
loop_
_entity.id
_entity.type
_entity.pdbx_description
1 polymer ?
#
loop_
_entity_poly.entity_id
_entity_poly.type
_entity_poly.pdbx_seq_one_letter_code
_entity_poly.pdbx_strand_id
1 'polypeptide(L)'
;MKKFNELEKVHPRYNWHYKDCLTQAQVVTEGINASTTLENSYNLMQDFIQAIETGNTQKLKSLINCKDQIGTLMHKTLLTFKHNLTAVLNGAELAYSNGCLDGFNRKIKQIERTAFGYSSFTNLLTRIRLEENLYKEKEPNTLLLTA
;
A
#
# COMPACT_ATOMS: atom_id res chain seq x y z
N MET A 1 7.45 4.50 2.76
CA MET A 1 8.60 5.00 3.53
C MET A 1 9.39 5.94 2.64
N LYS A 2 9.87 7.08 3.15
CA LYS A 2 10.69 7.99 2.35
C LYS A 2 12.03 7.32 2.02
N LYS A 3 12.58 7.55 0.82
CA LYS A 3 13.90 6.98 0.48
C LYS A 3 14.97 7.65 1.30
N PHE A 4 16.02 6.91 1.64
CA PHE A 4 17.15 7.49 2.37
C PHE A 4 17.77 8.69 1.62
N ASN A 5 17.82 8.63 0.28
CA ASN A 5 18.35 9.70 -0.55
C ASN A 5 17.50 10.98 -0.54
N GLU A 6 16.21 10.86 -0.24
CA GLU A 6 15.28 11.98 -0.18
C GLU A 6 15.25 12.63 1.21
N LEU A 7 15.89 12.04 2.23
CA LEU A 7 15.95 12.60 3.57
C LEU A 7 16.67 13.95 3.56
N GLU A 8 16.20 14.87 4.41
CA GLU A 8 16.86 16.17 4.59
C GLU A 8 18.25 15.96 5.21
N LYS A 9 19.29 16.41 4.49
CA LYS A 9 20.71 16.25 4.85
C LYS A 9 21.41 17.58 5.17
N VAL A 10 20.81 18.71 4.80
CA VAL A 10 21.48 20.01 4.81
C VAL A 10 21.06 20.86 6.01
N HIS A 11 19.75 20.98 6.26
CA HIS A 11 19.25 21.86 7.32
C HIS A 11 18.90 21.07 8.57
N PRO A 12 19.73 21.13 9.64
CA PRO A 12 19.39 20.50 10.91
C PRO A 12 18.21 21.22 11.56
N ARG A 13 17.37 20.46 12.26
CA ARG A 13 16.26 20.98 13.07
C ARG A 13 16.42 20.49 14.49
N TYR A 14 16.05 21.34 15.45
CA TYR A 14 16.10 20.96 16.85
C TYR A 14 15.15 19.79 17.12
N ASN A 15 15.70 18.68 17.62
CA ASN A 15 14.95 17.51 18.03
C ASN A 15 14.90 17.46 19.55
N TRP A 16 13.70 17.59 20.10
CA TRP A 16 13.48 17.67 21.54
C TRP A 16 13.86 16.39 22.31
N HIS A 17 13.80 15.22 21.66
CA HIS A 17 14.18 13.95 22.29
C HIS A 17 15.69 13.82 22.45
N TYR A 18 16.43 14.25 21.43
CA TYR A 18 17.90 14.23 21.41
C TYR A 18 18.49 15.45 22.12
N LYS A 19 17.68 16.49 22.33
CA LYS A 19 18.09 17.80 22.83
C LYS A 19 19.20 18.44 21.98
N ASP A 20 19.21 18.15 20.68
CA ASP A 20 20.24 18.57 19.73
C ASP A 20 19.64 18.93 18.36
N CYS A 21 20.39 19.68 17.56
CA CYS A 21 20.04 20.07 16.20
C CYS A 21 20.53 19.03 15.19
N LEU A 22 19.64 18.14 14.78
CA LEU A 22 19.98 17.02 13.88
C LEU A 22 19.21 17.12 12.56
N THR A 23 19.84 16.64 11.50
CA THR A 23 19.18 16.43 10.20
C THR A 23 18.36 15.13 10.21
N GLN A 24 17.41 14.99 9.29
CA GLN A 24 16.61 13.77 9.19
C GLN A 24 17.49 12.55 8.92
N ALA A 25 18.51 12.70 8.08
CA ALA A 25 19.45 11.63 7.78
C ALA A 25 20.28 11.21 9.01
N GLN A 26 20.70 12.14 9.86
CA GLN A 26 21.43 11.83 11.10
C GLN A 26 20.56 11.06 12.07
N VAL A 27 19.34 11.52 12.35
CA VAL A 27 18.40 10.84 13.26
C VAL A 27 18.13 9.40 12.81
N VAL A 28 17.91 9.21 11.51
CA VAL A 28 17.66 7.88 10.93
C VAL A 28 18.91 7.00 11.02
N THR A 29 20.08 7.52 10.65
CA THR A 29 21.35 6.79 10.74
C THR A 29 21.65 6.35 12.16
N GLU A 30 21.53 7.25 13.15
CA GLU A 30 21.76 6.93 14.55
C GLU A 30 20.79 5.87 15.08
N GLY A 31 19.49 6.00 14.75
CA GLY A 31 18.48 5.04 15.19
C GLY A 31 18.69 3.64 14.60
N ILE A 32 19.12 3.57 13.34
CA ILE A 32 19.35 2.29 12.66
C ILE A 32 20.64 1.62 13.17
N ASN A 33 21.69 2.39 13.43
CA ASN A 33 22.96 1.89 13.96
C ASN A 33 22.85 1.25 15.35
N ALA A 34 21.71 1.41 16.05
CA ALA A 34 21.47 0.79 17.33
C ALA A 34 21.39 -0.76 17.26
N SER A 35 21.07 -1.34 16.10
CA SER A 35 21.01 -2.79 15.91
C SER A 35 21.34 -3.20 14.49
N THR A 36 22.28 -4.13 14.34
CA THR A 36 22.65 -4.71 13.04
C THR A 36 21.46 -5.36 12.33
N THR A 37 20.53 -5.97 13.07
CA THR A 37 19.31 -6.56 12.52
C THR A 37 18.36 -5.49 11.96
N LEU A 38 18.28 -4.33 12.63
CA LEU A 38 17.47 -3.21 12.18
C LEU A 38 18.08 -2.56 10.93
N GLU A 39 19.40 -2.41 10.91
CA GLU A 39 20.15 -1.93 9.76
C GLU A 39 19.95 -2.77 8.52
N ASN A 40 20.16 -4.08 8.63
CA ASN A 40 19.92 -5.00 7.52
C ASN A 40 18.47 -4.95 7.04
N SER A 41 17.51 -4.93 7.97
CA SER A 41 16.08 -4.88 7.62
C SER A 41 15.70 -3.57 6.92
N TYR A 42 16.28 -2.45 7.34
CA TYR A 42 16.06 -1.14 6.74
C TYR A 42 16.66 -1.09 5.33
N ASN A 43 17.91 -1.50 5.17
CA ASN A 43 18.60 -1.49 3.88
C ASN A 43 17.90 -2.40 2.88
N LEU A 44 17.50 -3.61 3.31
CA LEU A 44 16.71 -4.53 2.50
C LEU A 44 15.41 -3.87 1.99
N MET A 45 14.68 -3.19 2.87
CA MET A 45 13.45 -2.50 2.48
C MET A 45 13.70 -1.34 1.50
N GLN A 46 14.78 -0.57 1.69
CA GLN A 46 15.16 0.49 0.75
C GLN A 46 15.51 -0.09 -0.63
N ASP A 47 16.22 -1.21 -0.67
CA ASP A 47 16.52 -1.94 -1.90
C ASP A 47 15.26 -2.47 -2.59
N PHE A 48 14.27 -2.96 -1.83
CA PHE A 48 12.97 -3.37 -2.36
C PHE A 48 12.23 -2.21 -3.02
N ILE A 49 12.16 -1.05 -2.35
CA ILE A 49 11.51 0.15 -2.91
C ILE A 49 12.17 0.52 -4.23
N GLN A 50 13.50 0.55 -4.27
CA GLN A 50 14.25 0.86 -5.48
C GLN A 50 14.02 -0.18 -6.59
N ALA A 51 14.02 -1.47 -6.26
CA ALA A 51 13.80 -2.54 -7.23
C ALA A 51 12.40 -2.49 -7.86
N ILE A 52 11.38 -2.14 -7.08
CA ILE A 52 9.99 -1.99 -7.56
C ILE A 52 9.87 -0.78 -8.48
N GLU A 53 10.42 0.38 -8.08
CA GLU A 53 10.36 1.59 -8.91
C GLU A 53 11.13 1.46 -10.23
N THR A 54 12.23 0.71 -10.22
CA THR A 54 13.03 0.46 -11.42
C THR A 54 12.50 -0.71 -12.26
N GLY A 55 11.49 -1.44 -11.78
CA GLY A 55 10.96 -2.63 -12.44
C GLY A 55 11.97 -3.77 -12.57
N ASN A 56 13.04 -3.78 -11.76
CA ASN A 56 14.13 -4.75 -11.89
C ASN A 56 13.78 -6.08 -11.20
N THR A 57 13.15 -6.98 -11.96
CA THR A 57 12.71 -8.30 -11.50
C THR A 57 13.84 -9.21 -11.02
N GLN A 58 15.05 -9.09 -11.59
CA GLN A 58 16.21 -9.88 -11.18
C GLN A 58 16.73 -9.45 -9.80
N LYS A 59 16.86 -8.14 -9.57
CA LYS A 59 17.20 -7.59 -8.25
C LYS A 59 16.13 -7.96 -7.23
N LEU A 60 14.85 -7.89 -7.59
CA LEU A 60 13.76 -8.28 -6.69
C LEU A 60 13.85 -9.76 -6.27
N LYS A 61 14.16 -10.65 -7.21
CA LYS A 61 14.33 -12.09 -6.93
C LYS A 61 15.53 -12.39 -6.05
N SER A 62 16.65 -11.65 -6.19
CA SER A 62 17.80 -11.83 -5.30
C SER A 62 17.49 -11.34 -3.89
N LEU A 63 16.82 -10.21 -3.74
CA LEU A 63 16.40 -9.66 -2.44
C LEU A 63 15.45 -10.59 -1.69
N ILE A 64 14.50 -11.25 -2.38
CA ILE A 64 13.59 -12.24 -1.76
C ILE A 64 14.35 -13.45 -1.20
N ASN A 65 15.48 -13.81 -1.79
CA ASN A 65 16.30 -14.95 -1.36
C ASN A 65 17.49 -14.56 -0.47
N CYS A 66 17.51 -13.32 0.03
CA CYS A 66 18.47 -12.82 0.99
C CYS A 66 18.52 -13.74 2.24
N LYS A 67 19.72 -13.94 2.77
CA LYS A 67 19.99 -14.75 3.98
C LYS A 67 20.46 -13.90 5.16
N ASP A 68 20.34 -12.59 5.06
CA ASP A 68 20.84 -11.66 6.07
C ASP A 68 20.05 -11.80 7.37
N GLN A 69 20.69 -11.44 8.48
CA GLN A 69 20.03 -11.38 9.77
C GLN A 69 19.06 -10.19 9.80
N ILE A 70 17.78 -10.48 9.54
CA ILE A 70 16.68 -9.51 9.50
C ILE A 70 15.66 -9.79 10.59
N GLY A 71 14.80 -8.80 10.88
CA GLY A 71 13.73 -8.94 11.85
C GLY A 71 12.75 -10.07 11.48
N THR A 72 12.18 -10.71 12.50
CA THR A 72 11.28 -11.87 12.33
C THR A 72 10.07 -11.59 11.43
N LEU A 73 9.51 -10.38 11.52
CA LEU A 73 8.40 -9.93 10.67
C LEU A 73 8.81 -9.76 9.21
N MET A 74 10.01 -9.22 8.97
CA MET A 74 10.54 -9.08 7.61
C MET A 74 10.80 -10.46 7.00
N HIS A 75 11.36 -11.39 7.77
CA HIS A 75 11.56 -12.77 7.33
C HIS A 75 10.24 -13.46 6.94
N LYS A 76 9.18 -13.33 7.74
CA LYS A 76 7.84 -13.83 7.39
C LYS A 76 7.34 -13.24 6.07
N THR A 77 7.55 -11.95 5.86
CA THR A 77 7.16 -11.25 4.62
C THR A 77 7.92 -11.82 3.41
N LEU A 78 9.23 -12.06 3.53
CA LEU A 78 10.02 -12.70 2.48
C LEU A 78 9.52 -14.11 2.15
N LEU A 79 9.11 -14.90 3.14
CA LEU A 79 8.52 -16.22 2.90
C LEU A 79 7.21 -16.11 2.12
N THR A 80 6.35 -15.15 2.45
CA THR A 80 5.11 -14.89 1.70
C THR A 80 5.40 -14.46 0.26
N PHE A 81 6.40 -13.60 0.05
CA PHE A 81 6.83 -13.21 -1.29
C PHE A 81 7.44 -14.37 -2.08
N LYS A 82 8.20 -15.24 -1.41
CA LYS A 82 8.75 -16.45 -2.02
C LYS A 82 7.65 -17.42 -2.45
N HIS A 83 6.61 -17.58 -1.64
CA HIS A 83 5.44 -18.39 -2.00
C HIS A 83 4.67 -17.80 -3.20
N ASN A 84 4.55 -16.47 -3.27
CA ASN A 84 3.82 -15.76 -4.32
C ASN A 84 4.75 -15.13 -5.38
N LEU A 85 5.91 -15.74 -5.64
CA LEU A 85 6.98 -15.10 -6.40
C LEU A 85 6.52 -14.61 -7.78
N THR A 86 5.77 -15.43 -8.52
CA THR A 86 5.26 -15.08 -9.84
C THR A 86 4.38 -13.82 -9.81
N ALA A 87 3.48 -13.73 -8.83
CA ALA A 87 2.61 -12.57 -8.68
C ALA A 87 3.39 -11.30 -8.31
N VAL A 88 4.40 -11.44 -7.45
CA VAL A 88 5.27 -10.33 -7.05
C VAL A 88 6.11 -9.81 -8.23
N LEU A 89 6.69 -10.72 -9.02
CA LEU A 89 7.45 -10.34 -10.21
C LEU A 89 6.57 -9.65 -11.26
N ASN A 90 5.40 -10.23 -11.55
CA ASN A 90 4.43 -9.64 -12.48
C ASN A 90 3.96 -8.26 -12.00
N GLY A 91 3.74 -8.09 -10.69
CA GLY A 91 3.33 -6.81 -10.12
C GLY A 91 4.40 -5.72 -10.17
N ALA A 92 5.68 -6.11 -10.23
CA ALA A 92 6.79 -5.16 -10.39
C ALA A 92 7.08 -4.84 -11.87
N GLU A 93 6.83 -5.77 -12.78
CA GLU A 93 7.08 -5.59 -14.22
C GLU A 93 5.95 -4.86 -14.94
N LEU A 94 4.69 -5.12 -14.55
CA LEU A 94 3.53 -4.60 -15.24
C LEU A 94 3.11 -3.23 -14.70
N ALA A 95 2.73 -2.32 -15.61
CA ALA A 95 2.20 -1.01 -15.27
C ALA A 95 0.74 -1.02 -14.77
N TYR A 96 0.14 -2.20 -14.56
CA TYR A 96 -1.25 -2.30 -14.13
C TYR A 96 -1.39 -1.81 -12.68
N SER A 97 -2.23 -0.79 -12.49
CA SER A 97 -2.56 -0.28 -11.18
C SER A 97 -3.77 -1.02 -10.61
N ASN A 98 -3.64 -1.51 -9.37
CA ASN A 98 -4.78 -1.97 -8.57
C ASN A 98 -5.69 -0.81 -8.11
N GLY A 99 -5.37 0.44 -8.47
CA GLY A 99 -6.08 1.63 -8.01
C GLY A 99 -7.58 1.63 -8.31
N CYS A 100 -8.00 1.15 -9.48
CA CYS A 100 -9.42 1.05 -9.83
C CYS A 100 -10.15 0.03 -8.96
N LEU A 101 -9.57 -1.16 -8.75
CA LEU A 101 -10.12 -2.22 -7.90
C LEU A 101 -10.17 -1.78 -6.44
N ASP A 102 -9.12 -1.13 -5.94
CA ASP A 102 -9.09 -0.57 -4.59
C ASP A 102 -10.10 0.56 -4.40
N GLY A 103 -10.29 1.39 -5.44
CA GLY A 103 -11.34 2.41 -5.47
C GLY A 103 -12.74 1.79 -5.34
N PHE A 104 -13.01 0.75 -6.12
CA PHE A 104 -14.26 0.01 -6.06
C PHE A 104 -14.48 -0.65 -4.69
N ASN A 105 -13.47 -1.34 -4.16
CA ASN A 105 -13.52 -1.94 -2.82
C ASN A 105 -13.77 -0.90 -1.72
N ARG A 106 -13.21 0.30 -1.85
CA ARG A 106 -13.48 1.42 -0.91
C ARG A 106 -14.93 1.88 -0.99
N LYS A 107 -15.50 2.02 -2.18
CA LYS A 107 -16.93 2.37 -2.35
C LYS A 107 -17.85 1.31 -1.73
N ILE A 108 -17.60 0.03 -1.98
CA ILE A 108 -18.39 -1.07 -1.35
C ILE A 108 -18.32 -0.97 0.17
N LYS A 109 -17.11 -0.86 0.74
CA LYS A 109 -16.94 -0.70 2.19
C LYS A 109 -17.63 0.55 2.74
N GLN A 110 -17.71 1.62 1.95
CA GLN A 110 -18.46 2.82 2.35
C GLN A 110 -19.97 2.55 2.39
N ILE A 111 -20.52 1.90 1.35
CA ILE A 111 -21.92 1.50 1.29
C ILE A 111 -22.27 0.63 2.50
N GLU A 112 -21.44 -0.37 2.81
CA GLU A 112 -21.62 -1.25 3.97
C GLU A 112 -21.63 -0.50 5.32
N ARG A 113 -20.84 0.57 5.47
CA ARG A 113 -20.80 1.37 6.71
C ARG A 113 -22.00 2.31 6.86
N THR A 114 -22.48 2.87 5.75
CA THR A 114 -23.61 3.83 5.77
C THR A 114 -24.97 3.15 5.78
N ALA A 115 -25.03 1.89 5.38
CA ALA A 115 -26.27 1.15 5.25
C ALA A 115 -26.61 0.37 6.52
N PHE A 116 -27.83 0.57 7.01
CA PHE A 116 -28.45 -0.27 8.03
C PHE A 116 -29.49 -1.20 7.38
N GLY A 117 -29.50 -2.49 7.73
CA GLY A 117 -30.59 -3.41 7.35
C GLY A 117 -30.38 -4.26 6.08
N TYR A 118 -29.17 -4.35 5.51
CA TYR A 118 -28.89 -5.26 4.38
C TYR A 118 -28.38 -6.64 4.82
N SER A 119 -29.21 -7.37 5.59
CA SER A 119 -28.94 -8.76 5.94
C SER A 119 -28.97 -9.72 4.74
N SER A 120 -29.50 -9.26 3.59
CA SER A 120 -29.55 -10.00 2.34
C SER A 120 -28.51 -9.49 1.34
N PHE A 121 -27.67 -10.39 0.83
CA PHE A 121 -26.68 -10.12 -0.22
C PHE A 121 -27.31 -9.48 -1.47
N THR A 122 -28.53 -9.88 -1.83
CA THR A 122 -29.26 -9.34 -2.98
C THR A 122 -29.51 -7.83 -2.84
N ASN A 123 -29.82 -7.37 -1.62
CA ASN A 123 -30.06 -5.94 -1.37
C ASN A 123 -28.76 -5.14 -1.43
N LEU A 124 -27.66 -5.68 -0.89
CA LEU A 124 -26.33 -5.08 -1.00
C LEU A 124 -25.89 -4.95 -2.47
N LEU A 125 -26.03 -6.03 -3.24
CA LEU A 125 -25.69 -6.05 -4.68
C LEU A 125 -26.51 -5.04 -5.48
N THR A 126 -27.80 -4.91 -5.16
CA THR A 126 -28.70 -3.94 -5.81
C THR A 126 -28.25 -2.51 -5.51
N ARG A 127 -27.90 -2.18 -4.26
CA ARG A 127 -27.40 -0.85 -3.91
C ARG A 127 -26.07 -0.52 -4.59
N ILE A 128 -25.12 -1.46 -4.62
CA ILE A 128 -23.84 -1.28 -5.34
C ILE A 128 -24.10 -0.97 -6.82
N ARG A 129 -25.02 -1.71 -7.46
CA ARG A 129 -25.39 -1.50 -8.87
C ARG A 129 -26.06 -0.13 -9.12
N LEU A 130 -26.85 0.36 -8.19
CA LEU A 130 -27.47 1.70 -8.25
C LEU A 130 -26.41 2.81 -8.10
N GLU A 131 -25.51 2.70 -7.13
CA GLU A 131 -24.44 3.69 -6.88
C GLU A 131 -23.42 3.77 -8.03
N GLU A 132 -23.16 2.66 -8.72
CA GLU A 132 -22.34 2.66 -9.94
C GLU A 132 -23.10 3.10 -11.20
N ASN A 133 -24.36 3.56 -11.07
CA ASN A 133 -25.22 4.00 -12.18
C ASN A 133 -25.40 2.93 -13.29
N LEU A 134 -25.21 1.65 -12.96
CA LEU A 134 -25.38 0.52 -13.90
C LEU A 134 -26.86 0.21 -14.14
N TYR A 135 -27.74 0.70 -13.25
CA TYR A 135 -29.18 0.71 -13.42
C TYR A 135 -29.65 2.16 -13.33
N LYS A 136 -30.22 2.67 -14.42
CA LYS A 136 -31.03 3.89 -14.37
C LYS A 136 -32.42 3.49 -13.93
N GLU A 137 -33.00 4.22 -12.97
CA GLU A 137 -34.43 4.12 -12.74
C GLU A 137 -35.14 4.33 -14.08
N LYS A 138 -36.16 3.51 -14.38
CA LYS A 138 -37.06 3.81 -15.49
C LYS A 138 -37.61 5.21 -15.21
N GLU A 139 -37.38 6.14 -16.14
CA GLU A 139 -38.07 7.43 -16.17
C GLU A 139 -39.52 7.21 -15.73
N PRO A 140 -40.03 7.95 -14.73
CA PRO A 140 -41.43 7.81 -14.34
C PRO A 140 -42.28 8.10 -15.58
N ASN A 141 -43.12 7.14 -15.98
CA ASN A 141 -44.06 7.34 -17.08
C ASN A 141 -44.91 8.58 -16.76
N THR A 142 -44.60 9.71 -17.42
CA THR A 142 -45.32 10.99 -17.35
C THR A 142 -46.71 10.89 -18.02
N LEU A 143 -47.48 9.84 -17.73
CA LEU A 143 -48.77 9.54 -18.37
C LEU A 143 -49.95 9.45 -17.40
N LEU A 144 -49.87 10.00 -16.19
CA LEU A 144 -51.04 10.10 -15.29
C LEU A 144 -51.07 11.40 -14.46
N LEU A 145 -50.95 12.55 -15.13
CA LEU A 145 -51.42 13.84 -14.59
C LEU A 145 -52.20 14.60 -15.67
N THR A 146 -53.29 13.99 -16.13
CA THR A 146 -54.40 14.70 -16.77
C THR A 146 -55.70 14.21 -16.17
N ALA A 147 -56.19 14.96 -15.18
CA ALA A 147 -57.60 15.18 -14.87
C ALA A 147 -57.70 16.37 -13.90
#